data_AF-A0A919NIH7-F1
#
_entry.id   AF-A0A919NIH7-F1
#
_cell.length_a   1.000
_cell.length_b   1.000
_cell.length_c   1.000
_cell.angle_alpha   90.00
_cell.angle_beta   90.00
_cell.angle_gamma   90.00
#
_symmetry.space_group_name_H-M   'P 1'
#
loop_
_entity.id
_entity.type
_entity.pdbx_description
1 polymer ?
#
loop_
_entity_poly.entity_id
_entity_poly.type
_entity_poly.pdbx_seq_one_letter_code
_entity_poly.pdbx_strand_id
1 'polypeptide(L)'
;MAAVFVLLFVTALAATRSAPQLDQIQPDATPTPPPLLPTSQPSVSKAPQPPPEAAQGLPEWLGTAALVLFGLVLAVALVVVIWAVLRDAAKRRARKGKRQIKTSQDGTRTADELVAALDAGLEELSDSDRDPRRAVIACWVRLEQAAAAAGTTRHPGDSPTDLVGRLLREQQVDAHVLAALLEVYREARYATHTVDNQMRQQAISALERLRADLGASAGVLG
;
A
#
# COMPACT_ATOMS: atom_id res chain seq x y z
N MET A 1 -9.60 -0.71 -7.80
CA MET A 1 -10.83 -0.57 -6.98
C MET A 1 -10.57 -0.80 -5.49
N ALA A 2 -10.22 -2.02 -5.03
CA ALA A 2 -10.01 -2.33 -3.60
C ALA A 2 -8.99 -1.43 -2.85
N ALA A 3 -7.92 -1.01 -3.54
CA ALA A 3 -6.90 -0.16 -2.90
C ALA A 3 -7.28 1.33 -2.79
N VAL A 4 -8.26 1.79 -3.59
CA VAL A 4 -8.83 3.13 -3.42
C VAL A 4 -9.67 3.15 -2.14
N PHE A 5 -10.38 2.06 -1.86
CA PHE A 5 -11.13 1.90 -0.60
C PHE A 5 -10.23 1.81 0.62
N VAL A 6 -9.08 1.12 0.55
CA VAL A 6 -8.09 1.09 1.66
C VAL A 6 -7.50 2.47 1.92
N LEU A 7 -7.18 3.22 0.86
CA LEU A 7 -6.61 4.57 0.98
C LEU A 7 -7.64 5.56 1.56
N LEU A 8 -8.89 5.51 1.09
CA LEU A 8 -9.98 6.33 1.62
C LEU A 8 -10.35 5.98 3.06
N PHE A 9 -10.19 4.72 3.47
CA PHE A 9 -10.45 4.30 4.85
C PHE A 9 -9.38 4.80 5.82
N VAL A 10 -8.10 4.79 5.41
CA VAL A 10 -6.99 5.30 6.23
C VAL A 10 -7.05 6.82 6.38
N THR A 11 -7.46 7.56 5.35
CA THR A 11 -7.63 9.03 5.44
C THR A 11 -8.85 9.43 6.27
N ALA A 12 -9.96 8.69 6.19
CA ALA A 12 -11.13 8.93 7.02
C ALA A 12 -10.85 8.69 8.52
N LEU A 13 -10.09 7.63 8.86
CA LEU A 13 -9.71 7.35 10.25
C LEU A 13 -8.75 8.41 10.84
N ALA A 14 -7.97 9.08 9.99
CA ALA A 14 -7.08 10.16 10.41
C ALA A 14 -7.85 11.46 10.71
N ALA A 15 -8.96 11.73 10.01
CA ALA A 15 -9.77 12.92 10.23
C ALA A 15 -10.57 12.90 11.55
N THR A 16 -10.87 11.71 12.09
CA THR A 16 -11.66 11.57 13.33
C THR A 16 -10.87 11.87 14.61
N ARG A 17 -9.53 12.02 14.54
CA ARG A 17 -8.68 12.32 15.71
C ARG A 17 -8.36 13.79 15.92
N SER A 18 -8.81 14.68 15.04
CA SER A 18 -8.61 16.13 15.19
C SER A 18 -9.94 16.82 15.37
N ALA A 19 -10.51 16.69 16.58
CA ALA A 19 -11.41 17.70 17.09
C ALA A 19 -10.52 18.82 17.67
N PRO A 20 -10.35 19.98 17.01
CA PRO A 20 -9.68 21.10 17.64
C PRO A 20 -10.55 21.55 18.81
N GLN A 21 -10.08 21.35 20.04
CA GLN A 21 -10.60 22.10 21.18
C GLN A 21 -10.34 23.58 20.89
N LEU A 22 -11.37 24.29 20.42
CA LEU A 22 -11.35 25.74 20.53
C LEU A 22 -11.40 26.05 22.02
N ASP A 23 -10.22 26.40 22.53
CA ASP A 23 -10.01 27.02 23.82
C ASP A 23 -10.98 28.20 23.94
N GLN A 24 -12.01 28.02 24.76
CA GLN A 24 -13.01 29.03 25.03
C GLN A 24 -12.30 30.07 25.89
N ILE A 25 -11.79 31.11 25.23
CA ILE A 25 -11.20 32.29 25.89
C ILE A 25 -12.21 32.79 26.91
N GLN A 26 -11.93 32.51 28.19
CA GLN A 26 -12.69 32.98 29.32
C GLN A 26 -12.15 34.38 29.64
N PRO A 27 -12.86 35.47 29.34
CA PRO A 27 -12.39 36.79 29.73
C PRO A 27 -12.34 36.87 31.25
N ASP A 28 -11.14 37.09 31.79
CA ASP A 28 -10.91 37.42 33.20
C ASP A 28 -11.76 38.64 33.59
N ALA A 29 -12.86 38.39 34.30
CA ALA A 29 -13.60 39.44 34.98
C ALA A 29 -12.93 39.70 36.33
N THR A 30 -12.18 40.80 36.42
CA THR A 30 -11.61 41.35 37.65
C THR A 30 -12.70 41.50 38.73
N PRO A 31 -12.47 41.09 40.00
CA PRO A 31 -13.50 41.21 41.03
C PRO A 31 -13.66 42.68 41.43
N THR A 32 -14.77 43.29 41.02
CA THR A 32 -15.20 44.60 41.52
C THR A 32 -16.36 44.38 42.50
N PRO A 33 -16.33 44.93 43.72
CA PRO A 33 -17.41 44.73 44.68
C PRO A 33 -18.72 45.41 44.22
N PRO A 34 -19.91 44.81 44.48
CA PRO A 34 -21.18 45.32 43.97
C PRO A 34 -21.66 46.56 44.75
N PRO A 35 -22.28 47.56 44.10
CA PRO A 35 -23.09 48.54 44.80
C PRO A 35 -24.45 47.93 45.19
N LEU A 36 -24.89 48.24 46.41
CA LEU A 36 -26.21 47.89 46.95
C LEU A 36 -27.29 48.74 46.29
N LEU A 37 -28.11 48.17 45.40
CA LEU A 37 -29.37 48.78 44.94
C LEU A 37 -30.48 47.71 44.76
N PRO A 38 -31.76 48.08 44.97
CA PRO A 38 -32.84 47.13 45.28
C PRO A 38 -33.35 46.34 44.06
N THR A 39 -33.79 45.11 44.33
CA THR A 39 -34.53 44.23 43.43
C THR A 39 -35.70 44.96 42.74
N SER A 40 -35.66 45.03 41.42
CA SER A 40 -36.81 45.28 40.56
C SER A 40 -36.57 44.57 39.23
N GLN A 41 -36.98 43.30 39.14
CA GLN A 41 -37.04 42.57 37.87
C GLN A 41 -38.41 42.84 37.21
N PRO A 42 -38.48 43.49 36.04
CA PRO A 42 -39.63 43.31 35.18
C PRO A 42 -39.52 41.92 34.53
N SER A 43 -40.46 41.04 34.85
CA SER A 43 -40.63 39.75 34.19
C SER A 43 -41.01 39.96 32.72
N VAL A 44 -40.03 40.01 31.83
CA VAL A 44 -40.26 39.85 30.39
C VAL A 44 -40.51 38.36 30.16
N SER A 45 -41.78 38.02 30.00
CA SER A 45 -42.23 36.68 29.62
C SER A 45 -41.66 36.34 28.24
N LYS A 46 -40.62 35.49 28.21
CA LYS A 46 -40.02 34.97 26.99
C LYS A 46 -41.00 33.99 26.36
N ALA A 47 -41.62 34.37 25.25
CA ALA A 47 -42.40 33.46 24.42
C ALA A 47 -41.53 32.25 24.00
N PRO A 48 -42.08 31.02 23.95
CA PRO A 48 -41.31 29.84 23.58
C PRO A 48 -40.78 29.96 22.15
N GLN A 49 -39.46 30.09 21.98
CA GLN A 49 -38.81 29.89 20.68
C GLN A 49 -38.77 28.39 20.39
N PRO A 50 -39.18 27.92 19.19
CA PRO A 50 -38.98 26.53 18.80
C PRO A 50 -37.48 26.19 18.73
N PRO A 51 -37.09 24.94 19.01
CA PRO A 51 -35.70 24.51 18.93
C PRO A 51 -35.17 24.65 17.50
N PRO A 52 -33.85 24.87 17.30
CA PRO A 52 -33.26 24.77 15.97
C PRO A 52 -33.48 23.34 15.44
N GLU A 53 -34.15 23.22 14.31
CA GLU A 53 -34.20 21.99 13.50
C GLU A 53 -32.76 21.66 13.09
N ALA A 54 -32.08 20.88 13.93
CA ALA A 54 -30.90 20.16 13.55
C ALA A 54 -31.30 19.27 12.37
N ALA A 55 -30.53 19.40 11.28
CA ALA A 55 -30.65 18.65 10.04
C ALA A 55 -31.22 17.25 10.27
N GLN A 56 -32.31 16.95 9.56
CA GLN A 56 -32.99 15.65 9.53
C GLN A 56 -31.97 14.52 9.58
N GLY A 57 -31.90 13.84 10.73
CA GLY A 57 -30.89 12.84 11.03
C GLY A 57 -30.95 11.71 10.00
N LEU A 58 -29.80 11.43 9.37
CA LEU A 58 -29.61 10.19 8.63
C LEU A 58 -30.08 9.03 9.54
N PRO A 59 -30.96 8.15 9.06
CA PRO A 59 -31.59 7.18 9.93
C PRO A 59 -30.54 6.19 10.46
N GLU A 60 -30.61 5.86 11.75
CA GLU A 60 -29.54 5.11 12.45
C GLU A 60 -29.19 3.74 11.82
N TRP A 61 -30.11 3.17 11.03
CA TRP A 61 -29.87 1.94 10.28
C TRP A 61 -28.79 2.09 9.18
N LEU A 62 -28.54 3.31 8.66
CA LEU A 62 -27.45 3.56 7.70
C LEU A 62 -26.07 3.43 8.36
N GLY A 63 -25.91 3.95 9.59
CA GLY A 63 -24.64 3.87 10.33
C GLY A 63 -24.28 2.44 10.70
N THR A 64 -25.27 1.67 11.17
CA THR A 64 -25.11 0.24 11.47
C THR A 64 -24.89 -0.59 10.20
N ALA A 65 -25.63 -0.34 9.12
CA ALA A 65 -25.40 -1.02 7.83
C ALA A 65 -24.00 -0.73 7.26
N ALA A 66 -23.52 0.51 7.36
CA ALA A 66 -22.17 0.88 6.93
C ALA A 66 -21.09 0.19 7.78
N LEU A 67 -21.28 0.08 9.10
CA LEU A 67 -20.39 -0.65 10.00
C LEU A 67 -20.35 -2.15 9.69
N VAL A 68 -21.51 -2.76 9.44
CA VAL A 68 -21.61 -4.19 9.08
C VAL A 68 -20.94 -4.45 7.73
N LEU A 69 -21.20 -3.61 6.72
CA LEU A 69 -20.58 -3.71 5.41
C LEU A 69 -19.06 -3.52 5.52
N PHE A 70 -18.61 -2.54 6.31
CA PHE A 70 -17.20 -2.30 6.56
C PHE A 70 -16.52 -3.49 7.25
N GLY A 71 -17.15 -4.06 8.29
CA GLY A 71 -16.68 -5.26 8.96
C GLY A 71 -16.60 -6.47 8.03
N LEU A 72 -17.59 -6.64 7.13
CA LEU A 72 -17.60 -7.70 6.13
C LEU A 72 -16.46 -7.54 5.12
N VAL A 73 -16.23 -6.34 4.60
CA VAL A 73 -15.12 -6.05 3.68
C VAL A 73 -13.78 -6.31 4.36
N LEU A 74 -13.63 -5.91 5.63
CA LEU A 74 -12.42 -6.16 6.41
C LEU A 74 -12.18 -7.65 6.65
N ALA A 75 -13.24 -8.40 6.97
CA ALA A 75 -13.19 -9.85 7.16
C ALA A 75 -12.79 -10.56 5.87
N VAL A 76 -13.37 -10.19 4.73
CA VAL A 76 -13.01 -10.75 3.41
C VAL A 76 -11.56 -10.43 3.07
N ALA A 77 -11.09 -9.20 3.31
CA ALA A 77 -9.70 -8.83 3.09
C ALA A 77 -8.74 -9.66 3.95
N LEU A 78 -9.06 -9.85 5.23
CA LEU A 78 -8.29 -10.71 6.15
C LEU A 78 -8.25 -12.16 5.66
N VAL A 79 -9.38 -12.71 5.23
CA VAL A 79 -9.46 -14.08 4.69
C VAL A 79 -8.58 -14.22 3.45
N VAL A 80 -8.61 -13.26 2.52
CA VAL A 80 -7.75 -13.28 1.32
C VAL A 80 -6.26 -13.23 1.69
N VAL A 81 -5.89 -12.36 2.64
CA VAL A 81 -4.49 -12.26 3.13
C VAL A 81 -4.07 -13.57 3.79
N ILE A 82 -4.87 -14.11 4.71
CA ILE A 82 -4.59 -15.38 5.39
C ILE A 82 -4.48 -16.51 4.35
N TRP A 83 -5.38 -16.56 3.37
CA TRP A 83 -5.35 -17.58 2.33
C TRP A 83 -4.09 -17.49 1.45
N ALA A 84 -3.68 -16.27 1.07
CA ALA A 84 -2.44 -16.04 0.35
C ALA A 84 -1.21 -16.49 1.15
N VAL A 85 -1.16 -16.14 2.45
CA VAL A 85 -0.08 -16.53 3.37
C VAL A 85 -0.03 -18.04 3.57
N LEU A 86 -1.18 -18.68 3.79
CA LEU A 86 -1.27 -20.13 3.97
C LEU A 86 -0.88 -20.88 2.69
N ARG A 87 -1.29 -20.39 1.52
CA ARG A 87 -0.90 -20.97 0.23
C ARG A 87 0.61 -20.88 0.02
N ASP A 88 1.22 -19.75 0.41
CA ASP A 88 2.66 -19.56 0.35
C ASP A 88 3.40 -20.48 1.34
N ALA A 89 2.92 -20.58 2.58
CA ALA A 89 3.47 -21.46 3.61
C ALA A 89 3.36 -22.95 3.24
N ALA A 90 2.24 -23.38 2.65
CA ALA A 90 2.04 -24.75 2.18
C ALA A 90 3.00 -25.11 1.04
N LYS A 91 3.21 -24.19 0.08
CA LYS A 91 4.21 -24.35 -0.99
C LYS A 91 5.63 -24.44 -0.42
N ARG A 92 5.98 -23.63 0.59
CA ARG A 92 7.28 -23.68 1.28
C ARG A 92 7.53 -25.02 1.98
N ARG A 93 6.50 -25.61 2.62
CA ARG A 93 6.60 -26.93 3.26
C ARG A 93 6.79 -28.06 2.24
N ALA A 94 6.09 -28.03 1.10
CA ALA A 94 6.26 -29.02 0.04
C ALA A 94 7.66 -28.99 -0.61
N ARG A 95 8.32 -27.82 -0.64
CA ARG A 95 9.67 -27.63 -1.23
C ARG A 95 10.81 -28.07 -0.31
N LYS A 96 10.68 -27.96 1.02
CA LYS A 96 11.68 -28.46 1.98
C LYS A 96 11.95 -29.96 1.83
N GLY A 97 10.96 -30.75 1.41
CA GLY A 97 11.13 -32.19 1.16
C GLY A 97 11.79 -32.54 -0.19
N LYS A 98 11.99 -31.58 -1.10
CA LYS A 98 12.37 -31.85 -2.50
C LYS A 98 13.75 -31.31 -2.93
N ARG A 99 14.47 -30.67 -2.00
CA ARG A 99 15.72 -29.89 -2.23
C ARG A 99 16.96 -30.72 -2.65
N GLN A 100 16.84 -32.04 -2.80
CA GLN A 100 18.01 -32.90 -3.02
C GLN A 100 18.18 -33.39 -4.48
N ILE A 101 17.25 -33.13 -5.40
CA ILE A 101 17.22 -33.83 -6.72
C ILE A 101 17.28 -32.90 -7.96
N LYS A 102 17.14 -31.55 -7.86
CA LYS A 102 16.67 -30.72 -9.01
C LYS A 102 17.46 -29.47 -9.43
N THR A 103 18.75 -29.35 -9.13
CA THR A 103 19.53 -28.11 -9.34
C THR A 103 19.47 -27.50 -10.77
N SER A 104 19.35 -28.31 -11.84
CA SER A 104 19.29 -27.76 -13.22
C SER A 104 17.88 -27.40 -13.73
N GLN A 105 16.83 -28.11 -13.29
CA GLN A 105 15.44 -27.77 -13.69
C GLN A 105 14.88 -26.57 -12.92
N ASP A 106 15.46 -26.26 -11.75
CA ASP A 106 15.00 -25.14 -10.93
C ASP A 106 15.49 -23.79 -11.49
N GLY A 107 16.65 -23.73 -12.15
CA GLY A 107 17.18 -22.50 -12.77
C GLY A 107 16.31 -21.95 -13.90
N THR A 108 15.88 -22.81 -14.83
CA THR A 108 15.01 -22.43 -15.94
C THR A 108 13.61 -22.03 -15.46
N ARG A 109 13.03 -22.82 -14.54
CA ARG A 109 11.75 -22.47 -13.91
C ARG A 109 11.80 -21.13 -13.18
N THR A 110 12.92 -20.81 -12.54
CA THR A 110 13.09 -19.54 -11.85
C THR A 110 13.23 -18.38 -12.82
N ALA A 111 13.91 -18.57 -13.96
CA ALA A 111 13.94 -17.58 -15.05
C ALA A 111 12.53 -17.30 -15.57
N ASP A 112 11.72 -18.34 -15.80
CA ASP A 112 10.33 -18.19 -16.25
C ASP A 112 9.47 -17.43 -15.23
N GLU A 113 9.61 -17.72 -13.94
CA GLU A 113 8.90 -17.02 -12.87
C GLU A 113 9.31 -15.53 -12.79
N LEU A 114 10.57 -15.20 -13.06
CA LEU A 114 11.05 -13.81 -13.15
C LEU A 114 10.51 -13.10 -14.39
N VAL A 115 10.58 -13.73 -15.57
CA VAL A 115 10.05 -13.16 -16.81
C VAL A 115 8.56 -12.90 -16.68
N ALA A 116 7.80 -13.82 -16.09
CA ALA A 116 6.37 -13.62 -15.83
C ALA A 116 6.10 -12.43 -14.88
N ALA A 117 6.95 -12.21 -13.88
CA ALA A 117 6.84 -11.06 -12.99
C ALA A 117 7.09 -9.73 -13.71
N LEU A 118 8.08 -9.69 -14.62
CA LEU A 118 8.38 -8.53 -15.46
C LEU A 118 7.27 -8.25 -16.46
N ASP A 119 6.73 -9.28 -17.12
CA ASP A 119 5.64 -9.16 -18.09
C ASP A 119 4.38 -8.59 -17.44
N ALA A 120 4.03 -9.07 -16.25
CA ALA A 120 2.92 -8.53 -15.48
C ALA A 120 3.15 -7.07 -15.03
N GLY A 121 4.42 -6.66 -14.84
CA GLY A 121 4.79 -5.28 -14.53
C GLY A 121 4.67 -4.37 -15.75
N LEU A 122 5.13 -4.84 -16.92
CA LEU A 122 5.03 -4.14 -18.20
C LEU A 122 3.58 -3.95 -18.62
N GLU A 123 2.73 -4.98 -18.48
CA GLU A 123 1.30 -4.89 -18.79
C GLU A 123 0.61 -3.84 -17.90
N GLU A 124 0.90 -3.86 -16.59
CA GLU A 124 0.36 -2.89 -15.64
C GLU A 124 0.87 -1.45 -15.87
N LEU A 125 2.07 -1.28 -16.43
CA LEU A 125 2.63 0.02 -16.84
C LEU A 125 2.12 0.50 -18.20
N SER A 126 1.75 -0.42 -19.10
CA SER A 126 1.17 -0.09 -20.41
C SER A 126 -0.24 0.47 -20.32
N ASP A 127 -0.95 0.14 -19.22
CA ASP A 127 -2.24 0.69 -18.90
C ASP A 127 -2.10 2.15 -18.40
N SER A 128 -2.54 3.09 -19.23
CA SER A 128 -2.53 4.53 -18.94
C SER A 128 -3.43 4.92 -17.77
N ASP A 129 -4.47 4.15 -17.48
CA ASP A 129 -5.41 4.43 -16.38
C ASP A 129 -4.84 4.02 -15.01
N ARG A 130 -3.73 3.27 -14.99
CA ARG A 130 -3.08 2.78 -13.78
C ARG A 130 -1.97 3.71 -13.32
N ASP A 131 -1.87 3.87 -12.01
CA ASP A 131 -0.82 4.64 -11.37
C ASP A 131 0.56 3.96 -11.59
N PRO A 132 1.49 4.60 -12.31
CA PRO A 132 2.78 4.02 -12.66
C PRO A 132 3.63 3.73 -11.42
N ARG A 133 3.50 4.53 -10.35
CA ARG A 133 4.19 4.27 -9.07
C ARG A 133 3.84 2.90 -8.53
N ARG A 134 2.53 2.58 -8.52
CA ARG A 134 2.02 1.32 -8.00
C ARG A 134 2.44 0.14 -8.85
N ALA A 135 2.48 0.32 -10.17
CA ALA A 135 2.92 -0.69 -11.10
C ALA A 135 4.39 -1.09 -10.88
N VAL A 136 5.28 -0.09 -10.74
CA VAL A 136 6.71 -0.32 -10.46
C VAL A 136 6.91 -1.03 -9.11
N ILE A 137 6.24 -0.55 -8.05
CA ILE A 137 6.35 -1.16 -6.72
C ILE A 137 5.82 -2.60 -6.74
N ALA A 138 4.69 -2.85 -7.40
CA ALA A 138 4.11 -4.19 -7.52
C ALA A 138 5.04 -5.14 -8.29
N CYS A 139 5.65 -4.67 -9.38
CA CYS A 139 6.65 -5.42 -10.14
C CYS A 139 7.83 -5.82 -9.23
N TRP A 140 8.39 -4.86 -8.49
CA TRP A 140 9.50 -5.12 -7.57
C TRP A 140 9.13 -6.15 -6.49
N VAL A 141 7.94 -6.05 -5.90
CA VAL A 141 7.45 -7.04 -4.91
C VAL A 141 7.28 -8.44 -5.52
N ARG A 142 6.84 -8.55 -6.79
CA ARG A 142 6.76 -9.85 -7.48
C ARG A 142 8.15 -10.46 -7.70
N LEU A 143 9.17 -9.65 -8.01
CA LEU A 143 10.56 -10.10 -8.12
C LEU A 143 11.11 -10.60 -6.77
N GLU A 144 10.84 -9.89 -5.67
CA GLU A 144 11.19 -10.36 -4.33
C GLU A 144 10.53 -11.70 -3.99
N GLN A 145 9.26 -11.87 -4.36
CA GLN A 145 8.53 -13.13 -4.16
C GLN A 145 9.12 -14.26 -5.00
N ALA A 146 9.48 -14.00 -6.26
CA ALA A 146 10.14 -14.96 -7.13
C ALA A 146 11.48 -15.41 -6.53
N ALA A 147 12.26 -14.48 -5.98
CA ALA A 147 13.53 -14.82 -5.33
C ALA A 147 13.37 -15.55 -3.99
N ALA A 148 12.36 -15.20 -3.20
CA ALA A 148 12.01 -15.99 -2.02
C ALA A 148 11.51 -17.40 -2.40
N ALA A 149 10.84 -17.55 -3.55
CA ALA A 149 10.34 -18.82 -4.08
C ALA A 149 11.47 -19.69 -4.64
N ALA A 150 12.45 -19.08 -5.32
CA ALA A 150 13.67 -19.72 -5.82
C ALA A 150 14.52 -20.32 -4.69
N GLY A 151 14.32 -19.83 -3.46
CA GLY A 151 15.05 -20.31 -2.29
C GLY A 151 16.40 -19.64 -2.09
N THR A 152 16.59 -18.45 -2.69
CA THR A 152 17.77 -17.61 -2.45
C THR A 152 17.99 -17.45 -0.95
N THR A 153 19.19 -17.78 -0.47
CA THR A 153 19.53 -17.73 0.95
C THR A 153 19.33 -16.30 1.49
N ARG A 154 18.63 -16.15 2.61
CA ARG A 154 18.43 -14.84 3.27
C ARG A 154 19.31 -14.78 4.53
N HIS A 155 20.16 -13.76 4.63
CA HIS A 155 20.98 -13.51 5.81
C HIS A 155 20.30 -12.51 6.76
N PRO A 156 20.61 -12.56 8.08
CA PRO A 156 20.19 -11.52 9.00
C PRO A 156 20.77 -10.17 8.56
N GLY A 157 19.89 -9.20 8.28
CA GLY A 157 20.25 -7.88 7.76
C GLY A 157 20.15 -7.71 6.25
N ASP A 158 19.87 -8.78 5.48
CA ASP A 158 19.67 -8.66 4.02
C ASP A 158 18.46 -7.75 3.72
N SER A 159 18.71 -6.71 2.91
CA SER A 159 17.66 -5.89 2.32
C SER A 159 16.93 -6.67 1.22
N PRO A 160 15.72 -6.25 0.82
CA PRO A 160 15.02 -6.91 -0.28
C PRO A 160 15.78 -6.83 -1.62
N THR A 161 16.54 -5.76 -1.84
CA THR A 161 17.45 -5.61 -2.98
C THR A 161 18.58 -6.63 -2.96
N ASP A 162 19.13 -6.96 -1.79
CA ASP A 162 20.20 -7.97 -1.69
C ASP A 162 19.71 -9.36 -2.11
N LEU A 163 18.45 -9.65 -1.80
CA LEU A 163 17.81 -10.92 -2.14
C LEU A 163 17.58 -11.02 -3.65
N VAL A 164 16.95 -10.00 -4.26
CA VAL A 164 16.72 -9.96 -5.71
C VAL A 164 18.04 -9.91 -6.49
N GLY A 165 19.01 -9.12 -6.02
CA GLY A 165 20.32 -9.00 -6.67
C GLY A 165 21.18 -10.25 -6.55
N ARG A 166 20.99 -11.10 -5.54
CA ARG A 166 21.66 -12.40 -5.49
C ARG A 166 21.03 -13.38 -6.47
N LEU A 167 19.71 -13.45 -6.55
CA LEU A 167 19.03 -14.27 -7.54
C LEU A 167 19.43 -13.87 -8.98
N LEU A 168 19.39 -12.58 -9.29
CA LEU A 168 19.70 -12.12 -10.64
C LEU A 168 21.16 -12.41 -11.03
N ARG A 169 22.09 -12.37 -10.07
CA ARG A 169 23.48 -12.83 -10.28
C ARG A 169 23.57 -14.35 -10.54
N GLU A 170 22.77 -15.16 -9.87
CA GLU A 170 22.67 -16.61 -10.16
C GLU A 170 22.18 -16.85 -11.60
N GLN A 171 21.30 -15.97 -12.10
CA GLN A 171 20.80 -15.97 -13.47
C GLN A 171 21.69 -15.22 -14.47
N GLN A 172 22.91 -14.82 -14.07
CA GLN A 172 23.89 -14.11 -14.91
C GLN A 172 23.37 -12.80 -15.53
N VAL A 173 22.49 -12.09 -14.83
CA VAL A 173 21.99 -10.78 -15.27
C VAL A 173 23.02 -9.70 -14.98
N ASP A 174 23.15 -8.74 -15.91
CA ASP A 174 24.04 -7.59 -15.78
C ASP A 174 23.62 -6.69 -14.59
N ALA A 175 24.58 -6.42 -13.71
CA ALA A 175 24.42 -5.54 -12.56
C ALA A 175 23.98 -4.12 -12.96
N HIS A 176 24.36 -3.63 -14.14
CA HIS A 176 23.96 -2.31 -14.62
C HIS A 176 22.46 -2.26 -14.94
N VAL A 177 21.90 -3.34 -15.49
CA VAL A 177 20.47 -3.45 -15.81
C VAL A 177 19.64 -3.49 -14.52
N LEU A 178 20.11 -4.24 -13.51
CA LEU A 178 19.50 -4.25 -12.19
C LEU A 178 19.56 -2.87 -11.51
N ALA A 179 20.70 -2.18 -11.60
CA ALA A 179 20.85 -0.85 -11.02
C ALA A 179 19.85 0.15 -11.62
N ALA A 180 19.64 0.13 -12.93
CA ALA A 180 18.66 0.97 -13.60
C ALA A 180 17.23 0.72 -13.10
N LEU A 181 16.82 -0.55 -12.93
CA LEU A 181 15.51 -0.88 -12.35
C LEU A 181 15.39 -0.40 -10.90
N LEU A 182 16.47 -0.57 -10.12
CA LEU A 182 16.48 -0.18 -8.72
C LEU A 182 16.33 1.34 -8.53
N GLU A 183 16.95 2.14 -9.40
CA GLU A 183 16.78 3.60 -9.39
C GLU A 183 15.34 4.00 -9.67
N VAL A 184 14.71 3.41 -10.70
CA VAL A 184 13.29 3.66 -10.98
C VAL A 184 12.40 3.24 -9.81
N TYR A 185 12.68 2.12 -9.16
CA TYR A 185 11.93 1.68 -7.98
C TYR A 185 12.11 2.62 -6.78
N ARG A 186 13.34 3.07 -6.50
CA ARG A 186 13.63 4.01 -5.42
C ARG A 186 12.91 5.33 -5.64
N GLU A 187 13.03 5.86 -6.85
CA GLU A 187 12.32 7.08 -7.25
C GLU A 187 10.81 6.85 -7.08
N ALA A 188 10.26 5.71 -7.53
CA ALA A 188 8.82 5.47 -7.42
C ALA A 188 8.36 5.42 -5.95
N ARG A 189 9.17 4.82 -5.09
CA ARG A 189 8.87 4.63 -3.67
C ARG A 189 9.03 5.91 -2.84
N TYR A 190 10.02 6.74 -3.15
CA TYR A 190 10.42 7.89 -2.33
C TYR A 190 10.13 9.25 -2.96
N ALA A 191 9.72 9.31 -4.24
CA ALA A 191 9.34 10.55 -4.88
C ALA A 191 8.19 11.24 -4.13
N THR A 192 8.40 12.52 -3.81
CA THR A 192 7.40 13.40 -3.20
C THR A 192 6.50 14.08 -4.22
N HIS A 193 6.88 14.04 -5.51
CA HIS A 193 6.10 14.57 -6.63
C HIS A 193 5.24 13.47 -7.28
N THR A 194 4.27 13.88 -8.11
CA THR A 194 3.50 12.94 -8.93
C THR A 194 4.39 12.30 -9.98
N VAL A 195 4.38 10.97 -10.05
CA VAL A 195 5.11 10.22 -11.09
C VAL A 195 4.54 10.59 -12.46
N ASP A 196 5.39 11.12 -13.33
CA ASP A 196 5.01 11.58 -14.66
C ASP A 196 5.13 10.48 -15.74
N ASN A 197 4.69 10.80 -16.95
CA ASN A 197 4.80 9.88 -18.09
C ASN A 197 6.26 9.57 -18.45
N GLN A 198 7.20 10.47 -18.15
CA GLN A 198 8.62 10.26 -18.40
C GLN A 198 9.14 9.11 -17.53
N MET A 199 8.82 9.11 -16.24
CA MET A 199 9.19 8.03 -15.33
C MET A 199 8.51 6.70 -15.71
N ARG A 200 7.26 6.74 -16.21
CA ARG A 200 6.60 5.53 -16.76
C ARG A 200 7.41 4.95 -17.92
N GLN A 201 7.85 5.78 -18.88
CA GLN A 201 8.67 5.35 -20.01
C GLN A 201 10.04 4.81 -19.58
N GLN A 202 10.66 5.44 -18.58
CA GLN A 202 11.90 4.96 -17.98
C GLN A 202 11.72 3.58 -17.32
N ALA A 203 10.61 3.37 -16.60
CA ALA A 203 10.28 2.10 -15.99
C ALA A 203 10.09 0.98 -17.02
N ILE A 204 9.31 1.25 -18.08
CA ILE A 204 9.10 0.31 -19.18
C ILE A 204 10.46 -0.07 -19.81
N SER A 205 11.27 0.93 -20.14
CA SER A 205 12.59 0.72 -20.75
C SER A 205 13.55 -0.07 -19.86
N ALA A 206 13.47 0.09 -18.54
CA ALA A 206 14.30 -0.65 -17.58
C ALA A 206 13.85 -2.12 -17.46
N LEU A 207 12.54 -2.36 -17.39
CA LEU A 207 11.96 -3.70 -17.32
C LEU A 207 12.18 -4.50 -18.61
N GLU A 208 12.04 -3.86 -19.78
CA GLU A 208 12.32 -4.49 -21.08
C GLU A 208 13.79 -4.91 -21.21
N ARG A 209 14.72 -4.06 -20.78
CA ARG A 209 16.15 -4.39 -20.74
C ARG A 209 16.43 -5.57 -19.83
N LEU A 210 15.84 -5.59 -18.64
CA LEU A 210 15.99 -6.71 -17.70
C LEU A 210 15.41 -8.01 -18.25
N ARG A 211 14.27 -7.94 -18.93
CA ARG A 211 13.65 -9.10 -19.58
C ARG A 211 14.51 -9.65 -20.72
N ALA A 212 15.06 -8.76 -21.56
CA ALA A 212 15.92 -9.15 -22.68
C ALA A 212 17.20 -9.82 -22.18
N ASP A 213 17.82 -9.28 -21.12
CA ASP A 213 19.02 -9.83 -20.51
C ASP A 213 18.76 -11.20 -19.87
N LEU A 214 17.66 -11.36 -19.13
CA LEU A 214 17.22 -12.65 -18.60
C LEU A 214 16.96 -13.69 -19.71
N GLY A 215 16.35 -13.27 -20.82
CA GLY A 215 16.09 -14.14 -21.97
C GLY A 215 17.38 -14.59 -22.67
N ALA A 216 18.36 -13.70 -22.80
CA ALA A 216 19.67 -14.01 -23.34
C ALA A 216 20.42 -15.01 -22.44
N SER A 217 20.43 -14.79 -21.13
CA SER A 217 21.08 -15.68 -20.16
C SER A 217 20.41 -17.06 -20.07
N ALA A 218 19.08 -17.12 -20.18
CA ALA A 218 18.35 -18.40 -20.22
C ALA A 218 18.62 -19.20 -21.50
N GLY A 219 18.75 -18.53 -22.65
CA GLY A 219 19.08 -19.17 -23.92
C GLY A 219 20.51 -19.72 -24.00
N VAL A 220 21.45 -19.19 -23.19
CA VAL A 220 22.84 -19.68 -23.09
C VAL A 220 22.96 -20.94 -22.22
N LEU A 221 21.97 -21.21 -21.35
CA LEU A 221 21.98 -22.34 -20.41
C LEU A 221 21.15 -23.55 -20.87
N GLY A 222 20.48 -23.48 -22.03
CA GLY A 222 19.68 -24.55 -22.64
C GLY A 222 20.43 -25.27 -23.76
#